data_AF-A0A3D5EXU0-F1
#
_entry.id   AF-A0A3D5EXU0-F1
#
_cell.length_a   1.000
_cell.length_b   1.000
_cell.length_c   1.000
_cell.angle_alpha   90.00
_cell.angle_beta   90.00
_cell.angle_gamma   90.00
#
_symmetry.space_group_name_H-M   'P 1'
#
loop_
_entity.id
_entity.type
_entity.pdbx_description
1 polymer ?
#
loop_
_entity_poly.entity_id
_entity_poly.type
_entity_poly.pdbx_seq_one_letter_code
_entity_poly.pdbx_strand_id
1 'polypeptide(L)' 'HVAGQGLCFNCHQTVLLAALYDPCPACGGHPVQATGGTEMRVTELEVE' A
#
# COMPACT_ATOMS: atom_id res chain seq x y z
N HIS A 1 -2.90 0.89 14.11
CA HIS A 1 -1.93 1.11 13.01
C HIS A 1 -2.15 0.02 11.98
N VAL A 2 -2.73 0.34 10.83
CA VAL A 2 -2.78 -0.59 9.69
C VAL A 2 -1.48 -0.36 8.91
N ALA A 3 -0.66 -1.40 8.75
CA ALA A 3 0.56 -1.29 7.94
C ALA A 3 0.16 -1.08 6.47
N GLY A 4 0.83 -0.14 5.80
CA GLY A 4 0.63 0.07 4.37
C GLY A 4 0.99 -1.18 3.59
N GLN A 5 0.25 -1.48 2.54
CA GLN A 5 0.57 -2.58 1.61
C GLN A 5 0.81 -2.00 0.22
N GLY A 6 1.72 -2.58 -0.54
CA GLY A 6 1.98 -2.17 -1.91
C GLY A 6 2.39 -3.32 -2.81
N LEU A 7 2.15 -3.14 -4.11
CA LEU A 7 2.52 -4.05 -5.17
C LEU A 7 3.83 -3.61 -5.82
N CYS A 8 4.84 -4.47 -5.81
CA CYS A 8 6.11 -4.21 -6.48
C CYS A 8 6.01 -4.58 -7.97
N PHE A 9 6.35 -3.66 -8.87
CA PHE A 9 6.35 -3.94 -10.32
C PHE A 9 7.57 -4.73 -10.82
N ASN A 10 8.61 -4.90 -10.00
CA ASN A 10 9.76 -5.71 -10.38
C ASN A 10 9.52 -7.20 -10.13
N CYS A 11 9.10 -7.55 -8.91
CA CYS A 11 8.86 -8.95 -8.54
C CYS A 11 7.37 -9.36 -8.60
N HIS A 12 6.46 -8.42 -8.89
CA HIS A 12 5.01 -8.65 -8.93
C HIS A 12 4.44 -9.24 -7.63
N GLN A 13 5.05 -8.92 -6.48
CA GLN A 13 4.58 -9.34 -5.17
C GLN A 13 3.97 -8.18 -4.37
N THR A 14 2.94 -8.50 -3.60
CA THR A 14 2.39 -7.62 -2.57
C THR A 14 3.28 -7.69 -1.34
N VAL A 15 3.80 -6.54 -0.91
CA VAL A 15 4.72 -6.39 0.20
C VAL A 15 4.17 -5.38 1.21
N LEU A 16 4.51 -5.58 2.48
CA LEU A 16 4.22 -4.60 3.54
C LEU A 16 5.20 -3.43 3.40
N LEU A 17 4.65 -2.22 3.34
CA LEU A 17 5.40 -0.97 3.29
C LEU A 17 5.32 -0.29 4.66
N ALA A 18 6.48 0.03 5.24
CA ALA A 18 6.55 0.83 6.46
C ALA A 18 6.33 2.32 6.15
N ALA A 19 6.83 2.80 5.00
CA ALA A 19 6.58 4.13 4.46
C ALA A 19 6.29 4.09 2.94
N LEU A 20 5.63 5.13 2.42
CA LEU A 20 5.14 5.24 1.02
C LEU A 20 6.25 5.19 -0.05
N TYR A 21 7.52 5.31 0.35
CA TYR A 21 8.67 5.42 -0.55
C TYR A 21 9.76 4.38 -0.27
N ASP A 22 9.48 3.37 0.56
CA ASP A 22 10.46 2.33 0.83
C ASP A 22 10.66 1.42 -0.39
N PRO A 23 11.89 0.93 -0.62
CA PRO A 23 12.15 -0.09 -1.62
C PRO A 23 11.43 -1.39 -1.27
N CYS A 24 11.16 -2.22 -2.29
CA CYS A 24 10.54 -3.52 -2.06
C CYS A 24 11.41 -4.38 -1.11
N PRO A 25 10.92 -4.82 0.06
CA PRO A 25 11.72 -5.63 0.98
C PRO A 25 12.05 -7.02 0.43
N ALA A 26 11.33 -7.49 -0.59
CA ALA A 26 11.56 -8.81 -1.19
C ALA A 26 12.70 -8.80 -2.25
N CYS A 27 12.89 -7.69 -2.97
CA CYS A 27 13.84 -7.65 -4.09
C CYS A 27 14.71 -6.38 -4.16
N GLY A 28 14.49 -5.40 -3.29
CA GLY A 28 15.18 -4.10 -3.30
C GLY A 28 14.76 -3.15 -4.43
N GLY A 29 13.84 -3.56 -5.30
CA GLY A 29 13.43 -2.80 -6.49
C GLY A 29 12.40 -1.70 -6.22
N HIS A 30 12.29 -0.78 -7.19
CA HIS A 30 11.36 0.35 -7.24
C HIS A 30 10.82 0.54 -8.68
N PRO A 31 9.63 1.15 -8.88
CA PRO A 31 8.69 1.66 -7.87
C PRO A 31 7.80 0.55 -7.28
N VAL A 32 7.41 0.71 -6.02
CA VAL A 32 6.35 -0.07 -5.37
C VAL A 32 5.10 0.81 -5.32
N GLN A 33 4.01 0.35 -5.92
CA GLN A 33 2.74 1.07 -5.88
C GLN A 33 2.02 0.72 -4.57
N ALA A 34 1.89 1.67 -3.66
CA ALA A 34 1.06 1.50 -2.47
C ALA A 34 -0.40 1.23 -2.92
N THR A 35 -0.93 0.06 -2.54
CA THR A 35 -2.29 -0.38 -2.87
C THR A 35 -3.22 -0.32 -1.66
N GLY A 36 -2.67 -0.11 -0.44
CA GLY A 36 -3.43 0.02 0.80
C GLY A 36 -2.87 1.11 1.70
N GLY A 37 -3.76 1.99 2.18
CA GLY A 37 -3.43 3.19 2.99
C GLY A 37 -4.18 4.45 2.55
N THR A 38 -4.72 4.46 1.32
CA THR A 38 -5.53 5.56 0.77
C THR A 38 -7.00 5.18 0.58
N GLU A 39 -7.44 4.04 1.13
CA GLU A 39 -8.85 3.78 1.30
C GLU A 39 -9.36 4.73 2.39
N MET A 40 -9.66 5.97 1.97
CA MET A 40 -10.75 6.73 2.53
C MET A 40 -11.97 5.81 2.49
N ARG A 41 -12.20 5.06 3.57
CA ARG A 41 -13.49 4.44 3.85
C ARG A 41 -14.47 5.61 3.93
N VAL A 42 -15.11 5.94 2.81
CA VAL A 42 -16.35 6.70 2.82
C VAL A 42 -17.34 5.75 3.49
N THR A 43 -17.42 5.87 4.81
CA THR A 43 -18.49 5.26 5.58
C THR A 43 -19.72 6.01 5.12
N GLU A 44 -20.70 5.28 4.60
CA GLU A 44 -21.97 5.82 4.13
C GLU A 44 -22.48 6.85 5.16
N LEU A 45 -22.65 8.10 4.73
CA LEU A 45 -23.41 9.07 5.51
C LEU A 45 -24.85 8.55 5.52
N GLU A 46 -25.25 7.89 6.60
CA GLU A 46 -26.65 7.82 6.99
C GLU A 46 -27.07 9.24 7.38
N VAL A 47 -27.87 9.89 6.53
CA VAL A 47 -28.57 11.14 6.84
C VAL A 47 -30.01 10.76 7.18
N GLU A 48 -30.37 10.87 8.46
CA GLU A 48 -31.77 10.87 8.94
C GLU A 48 -32.40 12.26 8.75
#